data_AF-A0A382TX43-F1
#
_entry.id   AF-A0A382TX43-F1
#
_cell.length_a   1.000
_cell.length_b   1.000
_cell.length_c   1.000
_cell.angle_alpha   90.00
_cell.angle_beta   90.00
_cell.angle_gamma   90.00
#
_symmetry.space_group_name_H-M   'P 1'
#
loop_
_entity.id
_entity.type
_entity.pdbx_description
1 polymer ?
#
loop_
_entity_poly.entity_id
_entity_poly.type
_entity_poly.pdbx_seq_one_letter_code
_entity_poly.pdbx_strand_id
1 'polypeptide(L)'
;MGPEAKLYKKLKKNTPSIIWNRIENLSVLGMPDLLGYNSSGHFFTVELKIIRANKLKFSPHQIAFHVAHPHNTFILAEALGPRLVKLFRGSRIRELAACGFKLEACCLGLDACSLYLDELGA
;
A
#
# COMPACT_ATOMS: atom_id res chain seq x y z
N MET A 1 -9.12 17.52 3.40
CA MET A 1 -8.41 16.35 2.85
C MET A 1 -8.91 15.08 3.52
N GLY A 2 -9.33 14.09 2.74
CA GLY A 2 -9.75 12.78 3.25
C GLY A 2 -8.62 12.01 3.95
N PRO A 3 -8.94 10.98 4.75
CA PRO A 3 -7.96 10.20 5.50
C PRO A 3 -6.83 9.59 4.64
N GLU A 4 -7.13 9.05 3.46
CA GLU A 4 -6.11 8.47 2.55
C GLU A 4 -5.12 9.51 2.02
N ALA A 5 -5.61 10.71 1.71
CA ALA A 5 -4.75 11.81 1.29
C ALA A 5 -3.79 12.28 2.41
N LYS A 6 -4.19 12.12 3.68
CA LYS A 6 -3.29 12.34 4.83
C LYS A 6 -2.25 11.23 4.94
N LEU A 7 -2.63 9.96 4.75
CA LEU A 7 -1.71 8.83 4.73
C LEU A 7 -0.67 8.97 3.61
N TYR A 8 -1.09 9.37 2.41
CA TYR A 8 -0.16 9.66 1.31
C TYR A 8 0.90 10.70 1.69
N LYS A 9 0.47 11.82 2.30
CA LYS A 9 1.42 12.86 2.77
C LYS A 9 2.41 12.32 3.79
N LYS A 10 1.96 11.44 4.71
CA LYS A 10 2.85 10.79 5.68
C LYS A 10 3.83 9.87 4.97
N LEU A 11 3.37 9.00 4.08
CA LEU A 11 4.22 8.11 3.30
C LEU A 11 5.32 8.89 2.59
N LYS A 12 4.94 9.87 1.76
CA LYS A 12 5.89 10.69 1.00
C LYS A 12 6.92 11.41 1.88
N LYS A 13 6.52 11.88 3.06
CA LYS A 13 7.44 12.52 4.02
C LYS A 13 8.45 11.53 4.60
N ASN A 14 8.06 10.28 4.82
CA ASN A 14 8.90 9.25 5.46
C ASN A 14 9.72 8.44 4.44
N THR A 15 9.46 8.58 3.15
CA THR A 15 10.18 7.90 2.06
C THR A 15 10.78 8.92 1.08
N PRO A 16 11.72 9.79 1.51
CA PRO A 16 12.18 10.91 0.70
C PRO A 16 13.00 10.50 -0.53
N SER A 17 13.58 9.30 -0.51
CA SER A 17 14.34 8.65 -1.60
C SER A 17 13.45 8.12 -2.73
N ILE A 18 12.16 7.91 -2.47
CA ILE A 18 11.22 7.31 -3.42
C ILE A 18 10.46 8.41 -4.17
N ILE A 19 10.46 8.32 -5.49
CA ILE A 19 9.63 9.16 -6.35
C ILE A 19 8.21 8.56 -6.35
N TRP A 20 7.23 9.37 -5.95
CA TRP A 20 5.83 8.99 -5.90
C TRP A 20 4.97 9.75 -6.89
N ASN A 21 4.22 9.01 -7.70
CA ASN A 21 3.18 9.55 -8.57
C ASN A 21 1.83 9.01 -8.14
N ARG A 22 0.86 9.90 -7.93
CA ARG A 22 -0.52 9.49 -7.66
C ARG A 22 -1.20 9.13 -8.97
N ILE A 23 -1.86 7.97 -8.99
CA ILE A 23 -2.59 7.48 -10.14
C ILE A 23 -4.04 7.99 -10.04
N GLU A 24 -4.32 9.12 -10.67
CA GLU A 24 -5.67 9.71 -10.74
C GLU A 24 -6.41 9.12 -11.95
N ASN A 25 -6.80 7.85 -11.87
CA ASN A 25 -7.50 7.15 -12.95
C ASN A 25 -8.95 6.83 -12.55
N LEU A 26 -9.91 7.37 -13.32
CA LEU A 26 -11.34 7.10 -13.14
C LEU A 26 -11.85 5.95 -14.03
N SER A 27 -11.10 5.57 -15.05
CA SER A 27 -11.55 4.65 -16.10
C SER A 27 -11.14 3.20 -15.85
N VAL A 28 -10.09 2.95 -15.06
CA VAL A 28 -9.59 1.59 -14.76
C VAL A 28 -9.91 1.22 -13.32
N LEU A 29 -10.92 0.36 -13.16
CA LEU A 29 -11.33 -0.13 -11.85
C LEU A 29 -10.23 -1.02 -11.23
N GLY A 30 -9.92 -0.77 -9.96
CA GLY A 30 -8.97 -1.59 -9.20
C GLY A 30 -7.51 -1.23 -9.40
N MET A 31 -7.20 -0.22 -10.21
CA MET A 31 -5.85 0.34 -10.30
C MET A 31 -5.39 0.88 -8.93
N PRO A 32 -4.16 0.55 -8.47
CA PRO A 32 -3.65 1.07 -7.22
C PRO A 32 -3.52 2.60 -7.19
N ASP A 33 -3.56 3.18 -5.99
CA ASP A 33 -3.51 4.63 -5.80
C ASP A 33 -2.19 5.30 -6.24
N LEU A 34 -1.06 4.58 -6.10
CA LEU A 34 0.28 5.16 -6.27
C LEU A 34 1.19 4.29 -7.14
N LEU A 35 2.02 4.96 -7.95
CA LEU A 35 3.22 4.42 -8.58
C LEU A 35 4.46 4.94 -7.83
N GLY A 36 5.29 4.03 -7.34
CA GLY A 36 6.58 4.30 -6.71
C GLY A 36 7.74 3.92 -7.63
N TYR A 37 8.83 4.69 -7.54
CA TYR A 37 10.09 4.45 -8.22
C TYR A 37 11.24 4.76 -7.25
N ASN A 38 12.01 3.73 -6.87
CA ASN A 38 13.09 3.86 -5.88
C ASN A 38 14.44 4.21 -6.52
N SER A 39 15.46 4.39 -5.69
CA SER A 39 16.82 4.74 -6.11
C SER A 39 17.51 3.67 -6.97
N SER A 40 17.09 2.40 -6.86
CA SER A 40 17.59 1.28 -7.69
C SER A 40 16.98 1.24 -9.09
N GLY A 41 16.06 2.15 -9.40
CA GLY A 41 15.36 2.17 -10.68
C GLY A 41 14.19 1.20 -10.77
N HIS A 42 13.71 0.67 -9.63
CA HIS A 42 12.66 -0.33 -9.57
C HIS A 42 11.27 0.30 -9.41
N PHE A 43 10.33 -0.12 -10.25
CA PHE A 43 8.94 0.31 -10.18
C PHE A 43 8.08 -0.63 -9.34
N PHE A 44 7.16 -0.06 -8.58
CA PHE A 44 6.16 -0.80 -7.82
C PHE A 44 4.89 0.05 -7.59
N THR A 45 3.79 -0.61 -7.22
CA THR A 45 2.51 0.07 -6.95
C THR A 45 2.10 -0.05 -5.49
N VAL A 46 1.42 0.97 -4.97
CA VAL A 46 0.87 0.96 -3.61
C VAL A 46 -0.59 1.37 -3.61
N GLU A 47 -1.45 0.49 -3.10
CA GLU A 47 -2.82 0.79 -2.71
C GLU A 47 -2.84 1.36 -1.28
N LEU A 48 -3.49 2.50 -1.08
CA LEU A 48 -3.68 3.11 0.23
C LEU A 48 -5.00 2.66 0.84
N LYS A 49 -4.97 2.24 2.11
CA LYS A 49 -6.18 1.91 2.86
C LYS A 49 -6.19 2.55 4.22
N ILE A 50 -7.37 3.01 4.62
CA ILE A 50 -7.64 3.46 5.98
C ILE A 50 -8.62 2.49 6.60
N ILE A 51 -8.32 2.04 7.81
CA ILE A 51 -9.23 1.16 8.55
C ILE A 51 -9.77 1.79 9.81
N ARG A 52 -11.06 1.47 10.04
CA ARG A 52 -11.77 1.71 11.28
C ARG A 52 -12.09 0.32 11.84
N ALA A 53 -11.44 -0.07 12.93
CA ALA A 53 -11.36 -1.46 13.44
C ALA A 53 -10.54 -2.41 12.53
N ASN A 54 -10.75 -3.72 12.62
CA ASN A 54 -9.86 -4.73 12.03
C ASN A 54 -10.11 -5.05 10.54
N LYS A 55 -11.22 -4.59 9.94
CA LYS A 55 -11.62 -5.00 8.59
C LYS A 55 -11.07 -4.05 7.52
N LEU A 56 -10.24 -4.57 6.62
CA LEU A 56 -9.98 -3.93 5.32
C LEU A 56 -11.08 -4.29 4.34
N LYS A 57 -11.54 -3.31 3.55
CA LYS A 57 -12.48 -3.54 2.45
C LYS A 57 -11.77 -3.29 1.13
N PHE A 58 -11.93 -4.23 0.21
CA PHE A 58 -11.46 -4.14 -1.16
C PHE A 58 -12.63 -4.35 -2.11
N SER A 59 -12.64 -3.64 -3.23
CA SER A 59 -13.56 -3.94 -4.33
C SER A 59 -13.12 -5.26 -5.00
N PRO A 60 -14.04 -5.96 -5.70
CA PRO A 60 -13.67 -7.13 -6.50
C PRO A 60 -12.57 -6.82 -7.52
N HIS A 61 -12.57 -5.61 -8.09
CA HIS A 61 -11.54 -5.16 -9.03
C HIS A 61 -10.17 -4.96 -8.38
N GLN A 62 -10.10 -4.42 -7.16
CA GLN A 62 -8.84 -4.33 -6.40
C GLN A 62 -8.27 -5.71 -6.11
N ILE A 63 -9.13 -6.66 -5.72
CA ILE A 63 -8.71 -8.06 -5.51
C ILE A 63 -8.21 -8.66 -6.83
N ALA A 64 -8.94 -8.48 -7.92
CA ALA A 64 -8.56 -9.00 -9.24
C ALA A 64 -7.21 -8.43 -9.71
N PHE A 65 -6.98 -7.13 -9.53
CA PHE A 65 -5.72 -6.48 -9.90
C PHE A 65 -4.53 -7.15 -9.19
N HIS A 66 -4.57 -7.28 -7.87
CA HIS A 66 -3.47 -7.86 -7.10
C HIS A 66 -3.30 -9.37 -7.30
N VAL A 67 -4.38 -10.09 -7.64
CA VAL A 67 -4.30 -11.51 -8.03
C VAL A 67 -3.59 -11.66 -9.38
N ALA A 68 -3.91 -10.79 -10.35
CA ALA A 68 -3.28 -10.81 -11.67
C ALA A 68 -1.83 -10.26 -11.66
N HIS A 69 -1.50 -9.37 -10.73
CA HIS A 69 -0.20 -8.72 -10.59
C HIS A 69 0.39 -8.96 -9.19
N PRO A 70 0.85 -10.19 -8.88
CA PRO A 70 1.26 -10.58 -7.52
C PRO A 70 2.62 -10.03 -7.10
N HIS A 71 3.42 -9.51 -8.04
CA HIS A 71 4.77 -9.00 -7.81
C HIS A 71 4.81 -7.48 -7.87
N ASN A 72 5.65 -6.86 -7.04
CA ASN A 72 5.86 -5.41 -6.99
C ASN A 72 4.57 -4.59 -6.78
N THR A 73 3.54 -5.20 -6.19
CA THR A 73 2.32 -4.52 -5.78
C THR A 73 2.17 -4.66 -4.27
N PHE A 74 1.74 -3.59 -3.60
CA PHE A 74 1.64 -3.52 -2.15
C PHE A 74 0.36 -2.82 -1.70
N ILE A 75 -0.03 -3.10 -0.45
CA ILE A 75 -1.10 -2.38 0.24
C ILE A 75 -0.52 -1.75 1.50
N LEU A 76 -0.58 -0.43 1.58
CA LEU A 76 -0.22 0.34 2.77
C LEU A 76 -1.50 0.72 3.52
N ALA A 77 -1.67 0.18 4.71
CA ALA A 77 -2.89 0.37 5.47
C ALA A 77 -2.61 1.04 6.82
N GLU A 78 -3.36 2.10 7.15
CA GLU A 78 -3.28 2.80 8.44
C GLU A 78 -4.52 2.55 9.28
N ALA A 79 -4.31 2.06 10.51
CA ALA A 79 -5.34 1.96 11.54
C ALA A 79 -5.46 3.28 12.32
N LEU A 80 -6.57 3.99 12.17
CA LEU A 80 -6.72 5.34 12.74
C LEU A 80 -6.68 5.40 14.28
N GLY A 81 -7.15 4.36 14.96
CA GLY A 81 -7.15 4.28 16.43
C GLY A 81 -5.74 4.22 17.00
N PRO A 82 -5.00 3.11 16.78
CA PRO A 82 -3.62 2.97 17.27
C PRO A 82 -2.58 3.76 16.45
N ARG A 83 -2.98 4.41 15.34
CA ARG A 83 -2.09 5.07 14.36
C ARG A 83 -0.99 4.15 13.84
N LEU A 84 -1.31 2.86 13.74
CA LEU A 84 -0.39 1.83 13.25
C LEU A 84 -0.48 1.73 11.74
N VAL A 85 0.67 1.83 11.07
CA VAL A 85 0.82 1.61 9.63
C VAL A 85 1.38 0.21 9.40
N LYS A 86 0.78 -0.54 8.48
CA LYS A 86 1.24 -1.86 8.05
C LYS A 86 1.39 -1.89 6.54
N LEU A 87 2.45 -2.54 6.06
CA LEU A 87 2.64 -2.85 4.65
C LEU A 87 2.37 -4.34 4.40
N PHE A 88 1.62 -4.63 3.35
CA PHE A 88 1.34 -5.99 2.90
C PHE A 88 1.76 -6.14 1.44
N ARG A 89 2.25 -7.34 1.09
CA ARG A 89 2.46 -7.72 -0.31
C ARG A 89 1.10 -7.92 -0.99
N GLY A 90 0.96 -7.45 -2.22
CA GLY A 90 -0.25 -7.58 -3.04
C GLY A 90 -0.68 -9.03 -3.25
N SER A 91 0.28 -9.95 -3.37
CA SER A 91 0.02 -11.40 -3.44
C SER A 91 -0.80 -11.95 -2.26
N ARG A 92 -0.80 -11.28 -1.10
CA ARG A 92 -1.58 -11.67 0.09
C ARG A 92 -2.99 -11.07 0.11
N ILE A 93 -3.46 -10.42 -0.97
CA ILE A 93 -4.73 -9.68 -0.99
C ILE A 93 -5.95 -10.50 -0.55
N ARG A 94 -6.01 -11.80 -0.92
CA ARG A 94 -7.13 -12.68 -0.55
C ARG A 94 -7.15 -12.96 0.95
N GLU A 95 -5.99 -13.26 1.52
CA GLU A 95 -5.85 -13.43 2.97
C GLU A 95 -6.11 -12.13 3.71
N LEU A 96 -5.67 -11.00 3.16
CA LEU A 96 -5.89 -9.68 3.74
C LEU A 96 -7.37 -9.29 3.71
N ALA A 97 -8.10 -9.66 2.65
CA ALA A 97 -9.55 -9.47 2.58
C ALA A 97 -10.31 -10.34 3.60
N ALA A 98 -9.80 -11.54 3.93
CA ALA A 98 -10.40 -12.44 4.91
C ALA A 98 -10.05 -12.06 6.37
N CYS A 99 -8.77 -11.81 6.64
CA CYS A 99 -8.22 -11.64 7.99
C CYS A 99 -8.07 -10.17 8.41
N GLY A 100 -8.05 -9.24 7.45
CA GLY A 100 -7.81 -7.82 7.71
C GLY A 100 -6.50 -7.57 8.46
N PHE A 101 -6.52 -6.65 9.42
CA PHE A 101 -5.32 -6.23 10.15
C PHE A 101 -4.72 -7.28 11.10
N LYS A 102 -5.39 -8.43 11.28
CA LYS A 102 -4.84 -9.59 11.99
C LYS A 102 -3.77 -10.32 11.18
N LEU A 103 -3.79 -10.14 9.85
CA LEU A 103 -2.74 -10.70 9.00
C LEU A 103 -1.38 -10.11 9.38
N GLU A 104 -0.36 -10.95 9.38
CA GLU A 104 1.01 -10.52 9.56
C GLU A 104 1.45 -9.65 8.37
N ALA A 105 2.02 -8.50 8.68
CA ALA A 105 2.51 -7.55 7.70
C ALA A 105 4.00 -7.79 7.43
N CYS A 106 4.48 -7.48 6.23
CA CYS A 106 5.92 -7.54 5.96
C CYS A 106 6.68 -6.38 6.61
N CYS A 107 6.00 -5.26 6.88
CA CYS A 107 6.57 -4.11 7.59
C CYS A 107 5.57 -3.51 8.56
N LEU A 108 6.08 -3.02 9.70
CA LEU A 108 5.32 -2.32 10.74
C LEU A 108 5.91 -0.92 10.93
N GLY A 109 5.09 0.11 10.78
CA GLY A 109 5.53 1.51 10.85
C GLY A 109 6.15 2.02 9.54
N LEU A 110 6.18 3.34 9.37
CA LEU A 110 6.61 3.98 8.12
C LEU A 110 8.12 3.83 7.86
N ASP A 111 8.95 3.82 8.90
CA ASP A 111 10.41 3.68 8.75
C ASP A 111 10.76 2.31 8.14
N ALA A 112 10.17 1.24 8.67
CA ALA A 112 10.34 -0.11 8.12
C ALA A 112 9.77 -0.23 6.70
N CYS A 113 8.65 0.44 6.41
CA CYS A 113 8.11 0.49 5.05
C CYS A 113 9.07 1.20 4.09
N SER A 114 9.72 2.29 4.52
CA SER A 114 10.66 3.04 3.69
C SER A 114 11.84 2.17 3.29
N LEU A 115 12.51 1.56 4.27
CA LEU A 115 13.67 0.70 4.03
C LEU A 115 13.31 -0.45 3.08
N TYR A 116 12.20 -1.14 3.36
CA TYR A 116 11.76 -2.27 2.55
C TYR A 116 11.45 -1.89 1.10
N LEU A 117 10.81 -0.74 0.87
CA LEU A 117 10.46 -0.28 -0.48
C LEU A 117 11.67 0.24 -1.26
N ASP A 118 12.64 0.86 -0.57
CA ASP A 118 13.91 1.30 -1.18
C ASP A 118 14.77 0.12 -1.63
N GLU A 119 14.78 -0.97 -0.88
CA GLU A 119 15.58 -2.17 -1.18
C GLU A 119 14.98 -3.03 -2.32
N LEU A 120 13.80 -2.70 -2.84
CA LEU A 120 13.20 -3.48 -3.93
C LEU A 120 14.08 -3.43 -5.19
N GLY A 121 14.47 -4.60 -5.68
CA GLY A 121 15.28 -4.72 -6.91
C GLY A 121 16.75 -4.32 -6.75
N ALA A 122 17.20 -4.04 -5.52
CA ALA A 122 18.61 -3.84 -5.18
C ALA A 122 19.39 -5.16 -5.13
#